data_AF-A0A3L7PNR0-F1
#
_entry.id   AF-A0A3L7PNR0-F1
#
_cell.length_a   1.000
_cell.length_b   1.000
_cell.length_c   1.000
_cell.angle_alpha   90.00
_cell.angle_beta   90.00
_cell.angle_gamma   90.00
#
_symmetry.space_group_name_H-M   'P 1'
#
loop_
_entity.id
_entity.type
_entity.pdbx_description
1 polymer ?
#
loop_
_entity_poly.entity_id
_entity_poly.type
_entity_poly.pdbx_seq_one_letter_code
_entity_poly.pdbx_strand_id
1 'polypeptide(L)'
;GMDDYVFKPITPAEMYRAVERFPTLCLPVDAGLREASESGTTSSADRDAAPLEPKARADNSAPDTLPAIDWNVAKERLGGGTDTLREFAELAKKETATQLAEILRSIKTREFKLLRRAAHTLKGSVTYFGAEPLVQAALALENHGRNESWDGCAELLSTLESELARFLIVLNAGPPEASDGT
;
A
#
# COMPACT_ATOMS: atom_id res chain seq x y z
N GLY A 1 -12.84 25.42 -29.76
CA GLY A 1 -12.81 24.02 -29.29
C GLY A 1 -11.39 23.55 -29.36
N MET A 2 -10.71 23.59 -28.21
CA MET A 2 -9.44 22.93 -27.96
C MET A 2 -9.42 22.72 -26.45
N ASP A 3 -9.43 21.47 -26.06
CA ASP A 3 -9.68 21.01 -24.70
C ASP A 3 -8.67 21.54 -23.68
N ASP A 4 -9.27 21.95 -22.56
CA ASP A 4 -8.73 22.61 -21.38
C ASP A 4 -7.86 21.64 -20.55
N TYR A 5 -6.74 21.16 -21.11
CA TYR A 5 -5.75 20.35 -20.37
C TYR A 5 -4.94 21.22 -19.41
N VAL A 6 -5.58 21.59 -18.29
CA VAL A 6 -4.94 22.23 -17.13
C VAL A 6 -4.17 21.17 -16.35
N PHE A 7 -2.91 20.95 -16.74
CA PHE A 7 -1.89 20.43 -15.84
C PHE A 7 -1.70 21.46 -14.71
N LYS A 8 -2.32 21.23 -13.55
CA LYS A 8 -1.94 21.94 -12.33
C LYS A 8 -0.47 21.58 -12.03
N PRO A 9 0.41 22.56 -11.79
CA PRO A 9 1.83 22.28 -11.61
C PRO A 9 2.05 21.61 -10.25
N ILE A 10 2.68 20.44 -10.24
CA ILE A 10 3.39 19.97 -9.05
C ILE A 10 4.68 20.78 -9.00
N THR A 11 4.76 21.77 -8.11
CA THR A 11 5.95 22.62 -7.99
C THR A 11 7.13 21.84 -7.40
N PRO A 12 8.30 21.80 -8.08
CA PRO A 12 9.48 20.99 -7.71
C PRO A 12 10.23 21.35 -6.41
N ALA A 13 9.72 22.24 -5.55
CA ALA A 13 10.53 22.84 -4.47
C ALA A 13 10.42 22.17 -3.09
N GLU A 14 9.43 21.31 -2.82
CA GLU A 14 9.17 20.78 -1.46
C GLU A 14 9.09 19.24 -1.37
N MET A 15 9.63 18.52 -2.36
CA MET A 15 9.83 17.05 -2.29
C MET A 15 11.17 16.66 -1.60
N TYR A 16 11.88 17.66 -1.06
CA TYR A 16 13.18 17.64 -0.37
C TYR A 16 14.14 16.48 -0.66
N ARG A 17 15.12 16.82 -1.52
CA ARG A 17 16.56 16.65 -1.31
C ARG A 17 17.02 15.62 -0.25
N ALA A 18 17.77 14.66 -0.78
CA ALA A 18 18.84 13.89 -0.16
C ALA A 18 18.44 12.81 0.85
N VAL A 19 18.35 11.57 0.36
CA VAL A 19 18.92 10.44 1.10
C VAL A 19 19.82 9.67 0.14
N GLU A 20 21.07 9.61 0.55
CA GLU A 20 22.23 9.22 -0.22
C GLU A 20 22.30 7.70 -0.43
N ARG A 21 22.67 7.31 -1.65
CA ARG A 21 23.68 6.31 -1.99
C ARG A 21 23.70 5.01 -1.17
N PHE A 22 23.08 3.94 -1.68
CA PHE A 22 23.48 2.56 -1.34
C PHE A 22 23.50 1.60 -2.54
N PRO A 23 24.55 0.77 -2.67
CA PRO A 23 24.58 -0.36 -3.59
C PRO A 23 23.89 -1.60 -2.97
N THR A 24 23.08 -2.25 -3.81
CA THR A 24 22.91 -3.71 -3.95
C THR A 24 22.98 -4.59 -2.70
N LEU A 25 21.85 -5.14 -2.28
CA LEU A 25 21.76 -6.52 -1.75
C LEU A 25 20.47 -7.19 -2.25
N CYS A 26 20.59 -7.85 -3.41
CA CYS A 26 19.65 -8.84 -3.90
C CYS A 26 20.18 -10.21 -3.45
N LEU A 27 19.39 -10.99 -2.70
CA LEU A 27 19.63 -12.43 -2.54
C LEU A 27 18.57 -13.19 -3.36
N PRO A 28 18.96 -14.19 -4.16
CA PRO A 28 18.03 -15.03 -4.90
C PRO A 28 17.43 -16.11 -3.98
N VAL A 29 16.13 -16.39 -4.14
CA VAL A 29 15.55 -17.67 -3.73
C VAL A 29 15.32 -18.47 -5.01
N ASP A 30 16.26 -19.38 -5.29
CA ASP A 30 16.09 -20.52 -6.19
C ASP A 30 15.04 -21.47 -5.58
N ALA A 31 13.95 -21.74 -6.29
CA ALA A 31 13.78 -22.91 -7.15
C ALA A 31 13.66 -24.24 -6.36
N GLY A 32 12.43 -24.75 -6.26
CA GLY A 32 12.11 -26.08 -5.73
C GLY A 32 10.75 -26.55 -6.21
N LEU A 33 10.73 -27.10 -7.43
CA LEU A 33 9.60 -27.72 -8.13
C LEU A 33 9.04 -28.93 -7.35
N ARG A 34 7.72 -29.21 -7.45
CA ARG A 34 7.13 -30.46 -7.98
C ARG A 34 5.60 -30.57 -7.78
N GLU A 35 4.95 -31.06 -8.84
CA GLU A 35 3.51 -31.29 -9.03
C GLU A 35 3.00 -32.68 -8.59
N ALA A 36 1.67 -32.83 -8.68
CA ALA A 36 0.83 -34.04 -8.81
C ALA A 36 0.44 -34.77 -7.51
N SER A 37 -0.75 -35.34 -7.29
CA SER A 37 -2.06 -35.37 -7.96
C SER A 37 -3.05 -36.15 -7.04
N GLU A 38 -4.36 -36.05 -7.32
CA GLU A 38 -5.47 -36.99 -7.04
C GLU A 38 -6.27 -36.98 -5.70
N SER A 39 -7.51 -36.48 -5.82
CA SER A 39 -8.82 -37.14 -5.62
C SER A 39 -9.08 -38.06 -4.41
N GLY A 40 -10.15 -37.74 -3.65
CA GLY A 40 -10.75 -38.63 -2.65
C GLY A 40 -12.01 -38.05 -1.98
N THR A 41 -13.17 -38.56 -2.39
CA THR A 41 -14.54 -38.34 -1.87
C THR A 41 -14.73 -38.72 -0.39
N THR A 42 -15.47 -37.94 0.41
CA THR A 42 -16.68 -38.31 1.20
C THR A 42 -17.02 -37.33 2.35
N SER A 43 -18.26 -36.84 2.31
CA SER A 43 -19.28 -36.77 3.39
C SER A 43 -19.03 -36.19 4.80
N SER A 44 -19.89 -35.21 5.13
CA SER A 44 -20.60 -34.93 6.39
C SER A 44 -19.85 -34.69 7.71
N ALA A 45 -20.06 -33.51 8.31
CA ALA A 45 -21.06 -33.30 9.39
C ALA A 45 -20.70 -32.06 10.24
N ASP A 46 -21.75 -31.30 10.56
CA ASP A 46 -21.95 -30.49 11.78
C ASP A 46 -20.77 -29.73 12.39
N ARG A 47 -20.79 -28.39 12.26
CA ARG A 47 -20.60 -27.47 13.40
C ARG A 47 -21.42 -26.19 13.23
N ASP A 48 -22.48 -26.12 14.01
CA ASP A 48 -22.98 -24.97 14.77
C ASP A 48 -22.27 -23.63 14.51
N ALA A 49 -22.92 -22.75 13.75
CA ALA A 49 -22.53 -21.36 13.60
C ALA A 49 -23.71 -20.48 14.00
N ALA A 50 -23.81 -20.19 15.29
CA ALA A 50 -24.66 -19.15 15.84
C ALA A 50 -24.10 -17.74 15.49
N PRO A 51 -24.97 -16.71 15.43
CA PRO A 51 -24.77 -15.54 14.59
C PRO A 51 -23.98 -14.43 15.30
N LEU A 52 -22.99 -13.84 14.63
CA LEU A 52 -22.41 -12.57 15.05
C LEU A 52 -22.95 -11.46 14.14
N GLU A 53 -24.04 -10.84 14.59
CA GLU A 53 -24.49 -9.55 14.07
C GLU A 53 -23.39 -8.50 14.29
N PRO A 54 -22.99 -7.71 13.27
CA PRO A 54 -22.26 -6.48 13.51
C PRO A 54 -23.26 -5.44 14.03
N LYS A 55 -23.27 -5.25 15.35
CA LYS A 55 -23.98 -4.16 16.01
C LYS A 55 -23.30 -2.84 15.65
N ALA A 56 -23.83 -2.19 14.63
CA ALA A 56 -23.60 -0.79 14.31
C ALA A 56 -23.87 0.09 15.53
N ARG A 57 -22.86 0.86 15.98
CA ARG A 57 -23.05 2.24 16.47
C ARG A 57 -21.71 2.96 16.67
N ALA A 58 -21.40 3.92 15.81
CA ALA A 58 -21.52 5.34 16.13
C ALA A 58 -21.04 6.18 14.93
N ASP A 59 -21.84 7.19 14.63
CA ASP A 59 -21.74 8.12 13.50
C ASP A 59 -20.42 8.91 13.47
N ASN A 60 -19.84 9.04 12.28
CA ASN A 60 -19.47 10.35 11.78
C ASN A 60 -19.49 10.35 10.25
N SER A 61 -20.41 11.11 9.67
CA SER A 61 -20.54 11.27 8.22
C SER A 61 -19.34 12.03 7.63
N ALA A 62 -18.38 11.29 7.12
CA ALA A 62 -17.57 11.68 5.97
C ALA A 62 -18.07 10.84 4.77
N PRO A 63 -17.98 11.31 3.52
CA PRO A 63 -18.29 10.47 2.37
C PRO A 63 -17.49 9.16 2.48
N ASP A 64 -18.12 8.01 2.22
CA ASP A 64 -17.61 6.62 2.30
C ASP A 64 -16.25 6.41 1.63
N THR A 65 -15.22 7.02 2.21
CA THR A 65 -13.85 7.01 1.74
C THR A 65 -13.09 6.28 2.81
N LEU A 66 -12.57 5.10 2.45
CA LEU A 66 -11.75 4.31 3.35
C LEU A 66 -10.63 5.18 3.94
N PRO A 67 -10.31 4.99 5.23
CA PRO A 67 -9.24 5.74 5.87
C PRO A 67 -7.91 5.46 5.18
N ALA A 68 -7.04 6.47 5.12
CA ALA A 68 -5.71 6.30 4.54
C ALA A 68 -4.79 5.43 5.42
N ILE A 69 -5.04 5.40 6.74
CA ILE A 69 -4.38 4.55 7.73
C ILE A 69 -5.45 4.07 8.71
N ASP A 70 -5.46 2.77 9.00
CA ASP A 70 -6.18 2.20 10.13
C ASP A 70 -5.19 1.98 11.28
N TRP A 71 -5.22 2.88 12.27
CA TRP A 71 -4.33 2.82 13.43
C TRP A 71 -4.60 1.62 14.35
N ASN A 72 -5.82 1.06 14.35
CA ASN A 72 -6.10 -0.15 15.12
C ASN A 72 -5.44 -1.36 14.48
N VAL A 73 -5.57 -1.49 13.15
CA VAL A 73 -4.85 -2.51 12.38
C VAL A 73 -3.33 -2.32 12.51
N ALA A 74 -2.84 -1.08 12.47
CA ALA A 74 -1.41 -0.78 12.64
C ALA A 74 -0.88 -1.25 14.00
N LYS A 75 -1.60 -0.96 15.09
CA LYS A 75 -1.26 -1.42 16.45
C LYS A 75 -1.25 -2.94 16.55
N GLU A 76 -2.28 -3.61 16.01
CA GLU A 76 -2.39 -5.06 16.05
C GLU A 76 -1.26 -5.74 15.28
N ARG A 77 -0.95 -5.26 14.07
CA ARG A 77 0.08 -5.85 13.20
C ARG A 77 1.51 -5.60 13.67
N LEU A 78 1.76 -4.44 14.25
CA LEU A 78 3.10 -4.05 14.70
C LEU A 78 3.37 -4.47 16.16
N GLY A 79 2.33 -4.90 16.89
CA GLY A 79 2.46 -5.55 18.21
C GLY A 79 3.06 -4.66 19.30
N GLY A 80 3.03 -3.34 19.13
CA GLY A 80 3.74 -2.39 19.99
C GLY A 80 2.93 -1.12 20.30
N GLY A 81 3.51 -0.30 21.17
CA GLY A 81 2.96 1.00 21.56
C GLY A 81 3.19 2.09 20.51
N THR A 82 2.90 3.33 20.88
CA THR A 82 3.09 4.52 20.04
C THR A 82 4.52 4.70 19.54
N ASP A 83 5.53 4.31 20.33
CA ASP A 83 6.94 4.37 19.92
C ASP A 83 7.25 3.41 18.76
N THR A 84 6.77 2.16 18.82
CA THR A 84 6.93 1.18 17.74
C THR A 84 6.25 1.68 16.45
N LEU A 85 5.05 2.26 16.56
CA LEU A 85 4.36 2.84 15.41
C LEU A 85 5.17 3.98 14.77
N ARG A 86 5.83 4.81 15.59
CA ARG A 86 6.66 5.91 15.11
C ARG A 86 7.91 5.42 14.39
N GLU A 87 8.58 4.38 14.90
CA GLU A 87 9.72 3.77 14.23
C GLU A 87 9.35 3.20 12.85
N PHE A 88 8.23 2.46 12.79
CA PHE A 88 7.73 1.93 11.52
C PHE A 88 7.24 3.04 10.58
N ALA A 89 6.69 4.14 11.10
CA ALA A 89 6.30 5.29 10.29
C ALA A 89 7.51 5.90 9.57
N GLU A 90 8.64 6.07 10.25
CA GLU A 90 9.86 6.57 9.62
C GLU A 90 10.41 5.63 8.54
N LEU A 91 10.32 4.31 8.77
CA LEU A 91 10.67 3.33 7.75
C LEU A 91 9.73 3.43 6.54
N ALA A 92 8.41 3.51 6.77
CA ALA A 92 7.41 3.60 5.71
C ALA A 92 7.59 4.86 4.86
N LYS A 93 7.94 6.01 5.45
CA LYS A 93 8.24 7.24 4.68
C LYS A 93 9.39 7.05 3.69
N LYS A 94 10.50 6.46 4.16
CA LYS A 94 11.68 6.22 3.31
C LYS A 94 11.38 5.20 2.21
N GLU A 95 10.69 4.14 2.58
CA GLU A 95 10.37 3.04 1.66
C GLU A 95 9.39 3.50 0.58
N THR A 96 8.32 4.20 0.96
CA THR A 96 7.32 4.71 0.01
C THR A 96 7.92 5.71 -0.99
N ALA A 97 8.80 6.61 -0.54
CA ALA A 97 9.51 7.53 -1.43
C ALA A 97 10.41 6.79 -2.43
N THR A 98 11.15 5.78 -1.96
CA THR A 98 12.02 4.95 -2.80
C THR A 98 11.21 4.19 -3.85
N GLN A 99 10.14 3.52 -3.44
CA GLN A 99 9.34 2.72 -4.37
C GLN A 99 8.56 3.58 -5.37
N LEU A 100 8.06 4.76 -4.97
CA LEU A 100 7.45 5.69 -5.93
C LEU A 100 8.44 6.11 -7.02
N ALA A 101 9.69 6.43 -6.66
CA ALA A 101 10.72 6.79 -7.64
C ALA A 101 11.02 5.63 -8.61
N GLU A 102 11.07 4.39 -8.13
CA GLU A 102 11.28 3.20 -8.95
C GLU A 102 10.08 2.93 -9.88
N ILE A 103 8.85 3.13 -9.41
CA ILE A 103 7.63 3.05 -10.23
C ILE A 103 7.67 4.09 -11.34
N LEU A 104 7.95 5.36 -11.03
CA LEU A 104 8.07 6.42 -12.02
C LEU A 104 9.18 6.13 -13.05
N ARG A 105 10.32 5.62 -12.59
CA ARG A 105 11.41 5.20 -13.48
C ARG A 105 10.96 4.07 -14.40
N SER A 106 10.28 3.06 -13.88
CA SER A 106 9.82 1.90 -14.65
C SER A 106 8.86 2.29 -15.78
N ILE A 107 7.98 3.26 -15.54
CA ILE A 107 7.06 3.77 -16.56
C ILE A 107 7.82 4.54 -17.64
N LYS A 108 8.81 5.35 -17.24
CA LYS A 108 9.67 6.11 -18.16
C LYS A 108 10.56 5.20 -19.01
N THR A 109 11.16 4.16 -18.42
CA THR A 109 12.04 3.22 -19.12
C THR A 109 11.30 2.03 -19.75
N ARG A 110 9.97 1.96 -19.56
CA ARG A 110 9.10 0.88 -20.04
C ARG A 110 9.59 -0.50 -19.56
N GLU A 111 9.90 -0.62 -18.27
CA GLU A 111 10.36 -1.86 -17.63
C GLU A 111 9.29 -2.51 -16.74
N PHE A 112 8.56 -3.49 -17.27
CA PHE A 112 7.49 -4.19 -16.54
C PHE A 112 7.96 -4.91 -15.28
N LYS A 113 9.13 -5.57 -15.33
CA LYS A 113 9.71 -6.27 -14.17
C LYS A 113 10.00 -5.30 -13.03
N LEU A 114 10.47 -4.10 -13.37
CA LEU A 114 10.76 -3.06 -12.39
C LEU A 114 9.45 -2.51 -11.79
N LEU A 115 8.46 -2.21 -12.62
CA LEU A 115 7.13 -1.77 -12.19
C LEU A 115 6.53 -2.76 -11.18
N ARG A 116 6.48 -4.03 -11.56
CA ARG A 116 5.94 -5.10 -10.73
C ARG A 116 6.63 -5.17 -9.38
N ARG A 117 7.97 -5.19 -9.38
CA ARG A 117 8.75 -5.33 -8.15
C ARG A 117 8.55 -4.11 -7.22
N ALA A 118 8.64 -2.91 -7.77
CA ALA A 118 8.51 -1.69 -6.97
C ALA A 118 7.10 -1.54 -6.37
N ALA A 119 6.06 -1.82 -7.17
CA ALA A 119 4.69 -1.82 -6.70
C ALA A 119 4.42 -2.90 -5.64
N HIS A 120 4.97 -4.11 -5.82
CA HIS A 120 4.88 -5.19 -4.83
C HIS A 120 5.53 -4.80 -3.49
N THR A 121 6.73 -4.21 -3.54
CA THR A 121 7.41 -3.74 -2.33
C THR A 121 6.63 -2.64 -1.64
N LEU A 122 6.14 -1.63 -2.39
CA LEU A 122 5.31 -0.55 -1.84
C LEU A 122 4.09 -1.11 -1.11
N LYS A 123 3.37 -2.05 -1.75
CA LYS A 123 2.21 -2.73 -1.18
C LYS A 123 2.54 -3.37 0.16
N GLY A 124 3.63 -4.14 0.23
CA GLY A 124 4.07 -4.79 1.46
C GLY A 124 4.31 -3.81 2.60
N SER A 125 4.98 -2.69 2.30
CA SER A 125 5.34 -1.66 3.28
C SER A 125 4.13 -0.94 3.87
N VAL A 126 3.11 -0.67 3.06
CA VAL A 126 1.92 0.09 3.50
C VAL A 126 0.85 -0.82 4.12
N THR A 127 0.91 -2.13 3.86
CA THR A 127 -0.05 -3.11 4.40
C THR A 127 -0.07 -3.08 5.93
N TYR A 128 1.07 -2.92 6.61
CA TYR A 128 1.12 -2.87 8.07
C TYR A 128 0.21 -1.81 8.69
N PHE A 129 -0.07 -0.72 7.96
CA PHE A 129 -0.85 0.42 8.44
C PHE A 129 -2.35 0.32 8.11
N GLY A 130 -2.82 -0.80 7.54
CA GLY A 130 -4.20 -0.91 7.07
C GLY A 130 -4.55 0.12 5.99
N ALA A 131 -3.55 0.55 5.20
CA ALA A 131 -3.70 1.57 4.16
C ALA A 131 -4.37 1.00 2.90
N GLU A 132 -5.59 0.48 3.04
CA GLU A 132 -6.27 -0.32 2.02
C GLU A 132 -6.34 0.37 0.64
N PRO A 133 -6.70 1.67 0.52
CA PRO A 133 -6.71 2.35 -0.78
C PRO A 133 -5.34 2.33 -1.48
N LEU A 134 -4.26 2.56 -0.73
CA LEU A 134 -2.90 2.58 -1.26
C LEU A 134 -2.41 1.18 -1.61
N VAL A 135 -2.78 0.17 -0.80
CA VAL A 135 -2.52 -1.25 -1.08
C VAL A 135 -3.17 -1.65 -2.41
N GLN A 136 -4.42 -1.26 -2.64
CA GLN A 136 -5.14 -1.58 -3.88
C GLN A 136 -4.54 -0.88 -5.11
N ALA A 137 -4.18 0.40 -5.00
CA ALA A 137 -3.50 1.11 -6.08
C ALA A 137 -2.14 0.48 -6.43
N ALA A 138 -1.35 0.10 -5.43
CA ALA A 138 -0.08 -0.60 -5.63
C ALA A 138 -0.29 -2.00 -6.24
N LEU A 139 -1.29 -2.75 -5.78
CA LEU A 139 -1.64 -4.05 -6.36
C LEU A 139 -2.05 -3.95 -7.82
N ALA A 140 -2.80 -2.92 -8.21
CA ALA A 140 -3.18 -2.68 -9.59
C ALA A 140 -1.94 -2.48 -10.48
N LEU A 141 -1.00 -1.61 -10.07
CA LEU A 141 0.27 -1.43 -10.79
C LEU A 141 1.13 -2.70 -10.82
N GLU A 142 1.16 -3.46 -9.73
CA GLU A 142 1.83 -4.77 -9.67
C GLU A 142 1.26 -5.73 -10.73
N ASN A 143 -0.06 -5.78 -10.85
CA ASN A 143 -0.75 -6.61 -11.84
C ASN A 143 -0.47 -6.15 -13.28
N HIS A 144 -0.42 -4.84 -13.54
CA HIS A 144 -0.02 -4.31 -14.85
C HIS A 144 1.42 -4.69 -15.21
N GLY A 145 2.35 -4.58 -14.25
CA GLY A 145 3.72 -5.05 -14.43
C GLY A 145 3.82 -6.57 -14.62
N ARG A 146 2.95 -7.36 -13.99
CA ARG A 146 2.87 -8.81 -14.20
C ARG A 146 2.31 -9.19 -15.57
N ASN A 147 1.29 -8.47 -16.02
CA ASN A 147 0.58 -8.74 -17.27
C ASN A 147 1.24 -8.07 -18.48
N GLU A 148 2.35 -7.36 -18.28
CA GLU A 148 3.09 -6.64 -19.32
C GLU A 148 2.20 -5.67 -20.13
N SER A 149 1.34 -4.93 -19.43
CA SER A 149 0.47 -3.90 -20.03
C SER A 149 0.76 -2.51 -19.47
N TRP A 150 0.88 -1.53 -20.38
CA TRP A 150 0.99 -0.11 -20.04
C TRP A 150 -0.36 0.63 -20.13
N ASP A 151 -1.41 -0.04 -20.61
CA ASP A 151 -2.74 0.55 -20.76
C ASP A 151 -3.26 0.92 -19.38
N GLY A 152 -3.82 2.13 -19.21
CA GLY A 152 -4.33 2.59 -17.90
C GLY A 152 -3.27 2.83 -16.81
N CYS A 153 -1.98 2.56 -17.04
CA CYS A 153 -0.93 2.76 -16.02
C CYS A 153 -0.83 4.22 -15.54
N ALA A 154 -1.14 5.20 -16.39
CA ALA A 154 -1.11 6.61 -16.01
C ALA A 154 -2.21 6.97 -15.00
N GLU A 155 -3.41 6.42 -15.17
CA GLU A 155 -4.54 6.62 -14.26
C GLU A 155 -4.29 5.93 -12.92
N LEU A 156 -3.74 4.71 -12.96
CA LEU A 156 -3.32 3.97 -11.77
C LEU A 156 -2.20 4.68 -11.01
N LEU A 157 -1.23 5.25 -11.72
CA LEU A 157 -0.17 6.07 -11.10
C LEU A 157 -0.76 7.30 -10.42
N SER A 158 -1.65 8.05 -11.09
CA SER A 158 -2.30 9.22 -10.48
C SER A 158 -3.10 8.86 -9.23
N THR A 159 -3.75 7.68 -9.25
CA THR A 159 -4.46 7.15 -8.07
C THR A 159 -3.48 6.82 -6.96
N LEU A 160 -2.39 6.10 -7.26
CA LEU A 160 -1.34 5.76 -6.31
C LEU A 160 -0.74 7.01 -5.66
N GLU A 161 -0.40 8.04 -6.43
CA GLU A 161 0.18 9.30 -5.94
C GLU A 161 -0.77 10.02 -4.98
N SER A 162 -2.05 10.06 -5.33
CA SER A 162 -3.09 10.67 -4.49
C SER A 162 -3.25 9.93 -3.16
N GLU A 163 -3.31 8.59 -3.21
CA GLU A 163 -3.42 7.76 -2.02
C GLU A 163 -2.17 7.80 -1.15
N LEU A 164 -0.99 7.85 -1.78
CA LEU A 164 0.27 7.99 -1.05
C LEU A 164 0.37 9.35 -0.37
N ALA A 165 -0.08 10.43 -1.01
CA ALA A 165 -0.15 11.73 -0.37
C ALA A 165 -1.06 11.72 0.86
N ARG A 166 -2.26 11.13 0.75
CA ARG A 166 -3.17 10.96 1.90
C ARG A 166 -2.52 10.14 3.02
N PHE A 167 -1.87 9.04 2.67
CA PHE A 167 -1.14 8.18 3.61
C PHE A 167 -0.06 8.96 4.35
N LEU A 168 0.81 9.69 3.64
CA LEU A 168 1.91 10.44 4.25
C LEU A 168 1.43 11.59 5.16
N ILE A 169 0.32 12.25 4.81
CA ILE A 169 -0.29 13.28 5.68
C ILE A 169 -0.70 12.67 7.02
N VAL A 170 -1.45 11.56 7.00
CA VAL A 170 -1.91 10.90 8.23
C VAL A 170 -0.73 10.30 8.99
N LEU A 171 0.24 9.71 8.29
CA LEU A 171 1.44 9.14 8.89
C LEU A 171 2.29 10.21 9.61
N ASN A 172 2.37 11.43 9.06
CA ASN A 172 3.08 12.56 9.67
C ASN A 172 2.33 13.14 10.87
N ALA A 173 1.00 13.13 10.85
CA ALA A 173 0.20 13.52 12.01
C ALA A 173 0.37 12.55 13.20
N GLY A 174 0.72 11.30 12.91
CA GLY A 174 0.93 10.25 13.90
C GLY A 174 -0.38 9.60 14.38
N PRO A 175 -0.29 8.53 15.20
CA PRO A 175 -1.47 7.94 15.80
C PRO A 175 -2.17 8.96 16.69
N PRO A 176 -3.51 8.98 16.74
CA PRO A 176 -4.21 9.80 17.71
C PRO A 176 -3.73 9.40 19.11
N GLU A 177 -3.24 10.36 19.88
CA GLU A 177 -2.95 10.19 21.30
C GLU A 177 -4.21 9.57 21.92
N ALA A 178 -4.09 8.40 22.53
CA ALA A 178 -5.17 7.88 23.33
C ALA A 178 -5.42 8.95 24.40
N SER A 179 -6.59 9.59 24.36
CA SER A 179 -7.09 10.37 25.48
C SER A 179 -7.11 9.42 26.66
N ASP A 180 -6.04 9.45 27.44
CA ASP A 180 -5.86 8.70 28.66
C ASP A 180 -6.96 9.25 29.57
N GLY A 181 -8.03 8.46 29.67
CA GLY A 181 -9.21 8.81 30.44
C GLY A 181 -8.78 8.99 31.88
N THR A 182 -8.66 10.24 32.30
CA THR A 182 -8.55 10.65 33.70
C THR A 182 -9.88 10.42 34.40
#